data_AF-A0A2A7AJS1-F1
#
_entry.id   AF-A0A2A7AJS1-F1
#
_cell.length_a   1.000
_cell.length_b   1.000
_cell.length_c   1.000
_cell.angle_alpha   90.00
_cell.angle_beta   90.00
_cell.angle_gamma   90.00
#
_symmetry.space_group_name_H-M   'P 1'
#
loop_
_entity.id
_entity.type
_entity.pdbx_description
1 polymer ?
#
loop_
_entity_poly.entity_id
_entity_poly.type
_entity_poly.pdbx_seq_one_letter_code
_entity_poly.pdbx_strand_id
1 'polypeptide(L)' 'MRAKRPYIVLSFRTTVEAMAWEKHCEAEHIPGRLIPLPRELSAGCGLAWRMPPEDWQLWQSRIDPAAYDAAAVVEQ' A
#
# COMPACT_ATOMS: atom_id res chain seq x y z
N MET A 1 -25.02 7.09 -3.75
CA MET A 1 -23.85 7.28 -4.63
C MET A 1 -22.61 7.26 -3.74
N ARG A 2 -21.78 6.21 -3.79
CA ARG A 2 -20.59 6.12 -2.93
C ARG A 2 -19.55 7.09 -3.49
N ALA A 3 -19.16 8.11 -2.71
CA ALA A 3 -18.07 8.99 -3.09
C ALA A 3 -16.79 8.15 -3.18
N LYS A 4 -16.22 8.06 -4.38
CA LYS A 4 -14.91 7.43 -4.57
C LYS A 4 -13.90 8.26 -3.78
N ARG A 5 -13.19 7.63 -2.85
CA ARG A 5 -12.11 8.30 -2.11
C ARG A 5 -10.78 7.83 -2.71
N PRO A 6 -9.85 8.76 -3.00
CA PRO A 6 -8.52 8.38 -3.44
C PRO A 6 -7.77 7.71 -2.28
N TYR A 7 -7.09 6.61 -2.56
CA TYR A 7 -6.18 5.94 -1.66
C TYR A 7 -4.86 5.66 -2.38
N ILE A 8 -3.77 5.62 -1.63
CA ILE A 8 -2.49 5.14 -2.11
C ILE A 8 -2.42 3.63 -1.86
N VAL A 9 -2.05 2.90 -2.89
CA VAL A 9 -1.87 1.46 -2.86
C VAL A 9 -0.44 1.13 -3.24
N LEU A 10 0.26 0.44 -2.34
CA LEU A 10 1.59 -0.10 -2.57
C LEU A 10 1.47 -1.57 -2.97
N SER A 11 1.98 -1.94 -4.13
CA SER A 11 2.03 -3.32 -4.58
C SER A 11 3.33 -4.00 -4.17
N PHE A 12 3.30 -5.34 -4.08
CA PHE A 12 4.47 -6.16 -3.79
C PHE A 12 4.68 -7.21 -4.87
N ARG A 13 5.93 -7.65 -5.05
CA ARG A 13 6.26 -8.71 -6.02
C ARG A 13 5.86 -10.08 -5.48
N THR A 14 6.07 -10.28 -4.19
CA THR A 14 5.83 -11.55 -3.48
C THR A 14 4.95 -11.35 -2.25
N THR A 15 4.25 -12.41 -1.84
CA THR A 15 3.46 -12.40 -0.60
C THR A 15 4.34 -12.25 0.65
N VAL A 16 5.59 -12.69 0.58
CA VAL A 16 6.58 -12.54 1.66
C VAL A 16 6.90 -11.07 1.90
N GLU A 17 7.15 -10.29 0.84
CA GLU A 17 7.35 -8.83 0.95
C GLU A 17 6.11 -8.15 1.54
N ALA A 18 4.92 -8.52 1.08
CA ALA A 18 3.66 -7.95 1.58
C ALA A 18 3.47 -8.19 3.10
N MET A 19 3.78 -9.38 3.58
CA MET A 19 3.70 -9.72 5.01
C MET A 19 4.82 -9.07 5.83
N ALA A 20 6.04 -8.99 5.28
CA ALA A 20 7.15 -8.30 5.93
C ALA A 20 6.85 -6.81 6.08
N TRP A 21 6.23 -6.21 5.06
CA TRP A 21 5.76 -4.85 5.06
C TRP A 21 4.71 -4.61 6.15
N GLU A 22 3.71 -5.49 6.27
CA GLU A 22 2.70 -5.41 7.34
C GLU A 22 3.33 -5.37 8.74
N LYS A 23 4.29 -6.26 9.01
CA LYS A 23 5.01 -6.27 10.30
C LYS A 23 5.82 -5.00 10.55
N HIS A 24 6.46 -4.47 9.49
CA HIS A 24 7.20 -3.22 9.58
C HIS A 24 6.27 -2.04 9.87
N CYS A 25 5.13 -1.97 9.17
CA CYS A 25 4.11 -0.96 9.43
C CYS A 25 3.53 -1.05 10.85
N GLU A 26 3.32 -2.26 11.37
CA GLU A 26 2.86 -2.46 12.74
C GLU A 26 3.89 -1.96 13.76
N ALA A 27 5.18 -2.25 13.56
CA ALA A 27 6.25 -1.78 14.45
C ALA A 27 6.41 -0.25 14.42
N GLU A 28 6.41 0.34 13.24
CA GLU A 28 6.58 1.79 13.03
C GLU A 28 5.27 2.59 13.20
N HIS A 29 4.15 1.90 13.48
CA HIS A 29 2.81 2.48 13.56
C HIS A 29 2.41 3.25 12.30
N ILE A 30 2.81 2.73 11.13
CA ILE A 30 2.46 3.29 9.83
C ILE A 30 0.97 3.02 9.58
N PRO A 31 0.17 4.05 9.31
CA PRO A 31 -1.25 3.89 9.03
C PRO A 31 -1.47 3.15 7.71
N GLY A 32 -2.48 2.29 7.72
CA GLY A 32 -2.89 1.52 6.55
C GLY A 32 -3.23 0.08 6.90
N ARG A 33 -3.41 -0.74 5.87
CA ARG A 33 -3.63 -2.18 6.02
C ARG A 33 -3.36 -2.91 4.72
N LEU A 34 -3.08 -4.20 4.82
CA LEU A 34 -3.02 -5.08 3.67
C LEU A 34 -4.43 -5.31 3.11
N ILE A 35 -4.55 -5.24 1.79
CA ILE A 35 -5.77 -5.47 1.02
C ILE A 35 -5.46 -6.42 -0.15
N PRO A 36 -6.45 -7.14 -0.68
CA PRO A 36 -6.31 -7.74 -2.00
C PRO A 36 -6.04 -6.65 -3.05
N LEU A 37 -5.17 -6.96 -4.01
CA LEU A 37 -4.79 -6.04 -5.07
C LEU A 37 -6.05 -5.55 -5.83
N PRO A 38 -6.24 -4.23 -5.99
CA PRO A 38 -7.33 -3.69 -6.80
C PRO A 38 -7.27 -4.23 -8.23
N ARG A 39 -8.44 -4.52 -8.83
CA ARG A 39 -8.54 -5.10 -10.18
C ARG A 39 -7.96 -4.21 -11.29
N GLU A 40 -7.83 -2.92 -11.01
CA GLU A 40 -7.26 -1.91 -11.91
C GLU A 40 -5.72 -1.93 -11.90
N LEU A 41 -5.10 -2.63 -10.93
CA LEU A 41 -3.66 -2.77 -10.80
C LEU A 41 -3.22 -4.21 -11.11
N SER A 42 -2.00 -4.37 -11.60
CA SER A 42 -1.36 -5.67 -11.81
C SER A 42 -0.09 -5.74 -10.97
N ALA A 43 0.01 -6.74 -10.11
CA ALA A 43 1.16 -6.98 -9.25
C ALA A 43 1.31 -8.48 -8.99
N GLY A 44 2.55 -8.92 -8.80
CA GLY A 44 2.92 -10.34 -8.80
C GLY A 44 2.21 -11.19 -7.75
N CYS A 45 1.96 -10.64 -6.54
CA CYS A 45 1.48 -11.43 -5.42
C CYS A 45 -0.02 -11.29 -5.09
N GLY A 46 -0.75 -10.41 -5.78
CA GLY A 46 -2.18 -10.18 -5.52
C GLY A 46 -2.51 -9.51 -4.17
N LEU A 47 -1.50 -9.02 -3.44
CA LEU A 47 -1.65 -8.26 -2.19
C LEU A 47 -1.09 -6.86 -2.36
N ALA A 48 -1.67 -5.91 -1.63
CA ALA A 48 -1.24 -4.54 -1.66
C ALA A 48 -1.50 -3.85 -0.32
N TRP A 49 -0.71 -2.84 0.02
CA TRP A 49 -0.92 -2.03 1.22
C TRP A 49 -1.68 -0.77 0.88
N ARG A 50 -2.80 -0.53 1.56
CA ARG A 50 -3.64 0.65 1.33
C ARG A 50 -3.46 1.66 2.45
N MET A 51 -3.21 2.91 2.10
CA MET A 51 -3.23 4.04 3.02
C MET A 51 -3.90 5.29 2.40
N PRO A 52 -4.42 6.20 3.23
CA PRO A 52 -4.87 7.51 2.79
C PRO A 52 -3.74 8.33 2.13
N PRO A 53 -4.05 9.21 1.17
CA PRO A 53 -3.05 10.09 0.54
C PRO A 53 -2.45 11.11 1.52
N GLU A 54 -3.22 11.55 2.52
CA GLU A 54 -2.75 12.40 3.61
C GLU A 54 -1.64 11.73 4.43
N ASP A 55 -1.80 10.44 4.75
CA ASP A 55 -0.79 9.66 5.43
C ASP A 55 0.42 9.39 4.55
N TRP A 56 0.20 9.01 3.29
CA TRP A 56 1.30 8.80 2.34
C TRP A 56 2.19 10.03 2.23
N GLN A 57 1.64 11.24 2.19
CA GLN A 57 2.43 12.45 2.10
C GLN A 57 3.37 12.64 3.31
N LEU A 58 2.96 12.19 4.49
CA LEU A 58 3.75 12.24 5.72
C LEU A 58 4.80 11.13 5.79
N TRP A 59 4.48 9.95 5.27
CA TRP A 59 5.30 8.73 5.41
C TRP A 59 6.18 8.41 4.21
N GLN A 60 5.86 8.88 2.99
CA GLN A 60 6.61 8.54 1.77
C GLN A 60 8.11 8.80 1.88
N SER A 61 8.53 9.83 2.63
CA SER A 61 9.94 10.16 2.82
C SER A 61 10.65 9.26 3.85
N ARG A 62 9.89 8.56 4.69
CA ARG A 62 10.39 7.62 5.71
C ARG A 62 10.37 6.18 5.22
N ILE A 63 9.53 5.88 4.24
CA ILE A 63 9.41 4.55 3.64
C ILE A 63 10.54 4.37 2.63
N ASP A 64 11.28 3.27 2.75
CA ASP A 64 12.27 2.86 1.75
C ASP A 64 11.54 2.49 0.44
N PRO A 65 11.87 3.13 -0.70
CA PRO A 65 11.33 2.73 -2.01
C PRO A 65 11.61 1.27 -2.38
N ALA A 66 12.62 0.62 -1.79
CA ALA A 66 12.89 -0.79 -1.97
C ALA A 66 11.91 -1.72 -1.24
N ALA A 67 11.09 -1.18 -0.33
CA ALA A 67 10.15 -1.98 0.47
C ALA A 67 8.84 -2.34 -0.28
N TYR A 68 8.57 -1.69 -1.42
CA TYR A 68 7.42 -1.97 -2.28
C TYR A 68 7.85 -2.01 -3.75
N ASP A 69 7.01 -2.60 -4.61
CA ASP A 69 7.28 -2.67 -6.04
C ASP A 69 6.84 -1.40 -6.78
N ALA A 70 5.61 -0.97 -6.55
CA ALA A 70 5.06 0.25 -7.12
C ALA A 70 4.04 0.89 -6.16
N ALA A 71 3.92 2.21 -6.24
CA ALA A 71 2.89 2.98 -5.55
C ALA A 71 1.93 3.57 -6.59
N ALA A 72 0.63 3.37 -6.39
CA ALA A 72 -0.41 3.88 -7.30
C ALA A 72 -1.56 4.53 -6.51
N VAL A 73 -2.11 5.60 -7.07
CA VAL A 73 -3.35 6.21 -6.57
C VAL A 73 -4.53 5.42 -7.17
N VAL A 74 -5.43 4.93 -6.32
CA VAL A 74 -6.66 4.25 -6.76
C VAL A 74 -7.88 4.96 -6.18
N GLU A 75 -8.97 4.98 -6.94
CA GLU A 75 -10.24 5.59 -6.53
C GLU A 75 -11.26 4.49 -6.21
N GLN A 76 -11.49 4.18 -4.93
CA GLN A 76 -12.45 3.15 -4.47
C GLN A 76 -13.70 3.72 -3.79
#